data_AF-A0A7W0GL25-F1
#
_entry.id   AF-A0A7W0GL25-F1
#
_cell.length_a   1.000
_cell.length_b   1.000
_cell.length_c   1.000
_cell.angle_alpha   90.00
_cell.angle_beta   90.00
_cell.angle_gamma   90.00
#
_symmetry.space_group_name_H-M   'P 1'
#
loop_
_entity.id
_entity.type
_entity.pdbx_description
1 polymer ?
#
loop_
_entity_poly.entity_id
_entity_poly.type
_entity_poly.pdbx_seq_one_letter_code
_entity_poly.pdbx_strand_id
1 'polypeptide(L)' 'MRIKSIVSESRQIQRAIALIKLGARLQVLESETDLSYERLLRLYKEV' A
#
# COMPACT_ATOMS: atom_id res chain seq x y z
N MET A 1 -11.23 -18.74 -11.32
CA MET A 1 -12.25 -17.73 -10.96
C MET A 1 -11.61 -16.75 -9.98
N ARG A 2 -11.13 -15.58 -10.44
CA ARG A 2 -10.31 -14.64 -9.65
C ARG A 2 -11.22 -13.73 -8.82
N ILE A 3 -11.74 -14.23 -7.71
CA ILE A 3 -12.21 -13.37 -6.61
C ILE A 3 -10.99 -13.09 -5.72
N LYS A 4 -9.92 -12.48 -6.26
CA LYS A 4 -8.89 -11.91 -5.40
C LYS A 4 -9.54 -10.68 -4.78
N SER A 5 -10.00 -10.85 -3.55
CA SER A 5 -11.00 -10.01 -2.91
C SER A 5 -10.59 -8.53 -2.92
N ILE A 6 -11.46 -7.65 -3.39
CA ILE A 6 -11.35 -6.18 -3.22
C ILE A 6 -11.02 -5.82 -1.75
N VAL A 7 -11.51 -6.64 -0.82
CA VAL A 7 -11.22 -6.58 0.61
C VAL A 7 -9.74 -6.77 0.95
N SER A 8 -9.00 -7.66 0.28
CA SER A 8 -7.55 -7.83 0.52
C SER A 8 -6.75 -6.65 -0.03
N GLU A 9 -7.16 -6.11 -1.17
CA GLU A 9 -6.55 -4.92 -1.77
C GLU A 9 -6.78 -3.68 -0.91
N SER A 10 -8.01 -3.49 -0.41
CA SER A 10 -8.34 -2.42 0.52
C SER A 10 -7.52 -2.51 1.82
N ARG A 11 -7.31 -3.72 2.37
CA ARG A 11 -6.43 -3.91 3.54
C ARG A 11 -4.98 -3.55 3.26
N GLN A 12 -4.45 -3.87 2.07
CA GLN A 12 -3.08 -3.50 1.70
C GLN A 12 -2.93 -1.98 1.57
N ILE A 13 -3.91 -1.31 0.96
CA ILE A 13 -3.91 0.16 0.85
C ILE A 13 -3.95 0.82 2.25
N GLN A 14 -4.85 0.36 3.13
CA GLN A 14 -4.91 0.88 4.51
C GLN A 14 -3.61 0.65 5.27
N ARG A 15 -2.98 -0.51 5.07
CA ARG A 15 -1.69 -0.84 5.69
C ARG A 15 -0.56 0.05 5.16
N ALA A 16 -0.51 0.29 3.85
CA ALA A 16 0.41 1.25 3.24
C ALA A 16 0.24 2.66 3.82
N ILE A 17 -0.99 3.16 3.89
CA ILE A 17 -1.29 4.49 4.45
C ILE A 17 -0.83 4.59 5.91
N ALA A 18 -1.09 3.56 6.73
CA ALA A 18 -0.65 3.53 8.12
C ALA A 18 0.87 3.59 8.23
N LEU A 19 1.59 2.82 7.40
CA LEU A 19 3.06 2.83 7.36
C LEU A 19 3.60 4.20 6.93
N ILE A 20 3.00 4.83 5.91
CA ILE A 20 3.39 6.19 5.46
C ILE A 20 3.22 7.20 6.61
N LYS A 21 2.07 7.17 7.30
CA LYS A 21 1.81 8.05 8.46
C LYS A 21 2.75 7.82 9.64
N LEU A 22 3.30 6.62 9.77
CA LEU A 22 4.33 6.27 10.75
C LEU A 22 5.75 6.70 10.31
N GLY A 23 5.91 7.30 9.13
CA GLY A 23 7.21 7.70 8.58
C GLY A 23 7.99 6.55 7.94
N ALA A 24 7.31 5.46 7.57
CA ALA A 24 7.95 4.35 6.86
C ALA A 24 8.45 4.81 5.48
N ARG A 25 9.65 4.35 5.11
CA ARG A 25 10.24 4.63 3.79
C ARG A 25 9.60 3.76 2.72
N LEU A 26 9.68 4.22 1.48
CA LEU A 26 9.13 3.53 0.30
C LEU A 26 9.56 2.05 0.20
N GLN A 27 10.81 1.73 0.53
CA GLN A 27 11.31 0.34 0.56
C GLN A 27 10.56 -0.56 1.54
N VAL A 28 10.12 -0.03 2.69
CA VAL A 28 9.33 -0.79 3.67
C VAL A 28 7.93 -1.04 3.12
N LEU A 29 7.36 -0.05 2.44
CA LEU A 29 6.06 -0.16 1.79
C LEU A 29 6.07 -1.20 0.67
N GLU A 30 7.13 -1.26 -0.15
CA GLU A 30 7.30 -2.28 -1.18
C GLU A 30 7.50 -3.69 -0.59
N SER A 31 8.14 -3.81 0.57
CA SER A 31 8.34 -5.11 1.22
C SER A 31 7.10 -5.60 1.98
N GLU A 32 6.28 -4.70 2.53
CA GLU A 32 5.12 -5.03 3.36
C GLU A 32 3.80 -5.05 2.57
N THR A 33 3.78 -4.51 1.35
CA THR A 33 2.59 -4.45 0.51
C THR A 33 2.86 -4.96 -0.90
N ASP A 34 1.89 -5.68 -1.45
CA ASP A 34 1.90 -6.20 -2.83
C ASP A 34 1.40 -5.13 -3.83
N LEU A 35 1.51 -3.84 -3.47
CA LEU A 35 1.05 -2.72 -4.28
C LEU A 35 2.12 -2.33 -5.30
N SER A 36 1.70 -2.01 -6.52
CA SER A 36 2.59 -1.48 -7.54
C SER A 36 3.27 -0.18 -7.08
N TYR A 37 4.52 0.00 -7.49
CA TYR A 37 5.32 1.21 -7.21
C TYR A 37 4.57 2.52 -7.49
N GLU A 38 3.87 2.63 -8.63
CA GLU A 38 3.05 3.82 -8.95
C GLU A 38 1.97 4.09 -7.91
N ARG A 39 1.34 3.04 -7.38
CA ARG A 39 0.26 3.15 -6.40
C ARG A 39 0.80 3.59 -5.05
N LEU A 40 1.94 3.03 -4.64
CA LEU A 40 2.67 3.47 -3.46
C LEU A 40 3.14 4.92 -3.59
N LEU A 41 3.67 5.31 -4.74
CA LEU A 41 4.13 6.67 -5.00
C LEU A 41 2.97 7.69 -4.97
N ARG A 42 1.81 7.33 -5.53
CA ARG A 42 0.60 8.16 -5.43
C ARG A 42 0.14 8.30 -3.98
N LEU A 43 0.01 7.20 -3.25
CA LEU A 43 -0.36 7.20 -1.83
C LEU A 43 0.62 8.03 -0.98
N TYR A 44 1.93 7.93 -1.25
CA TYR A 44 2.96 8.67 -0.53
C TYR A 44 2.93 10.18 -0.84
N LYS A 45 2.42 10.59 -1.99
CA LYS A 45 2.25 12.00 -2.36
C LYS A 45 0.93 12.59 -1.88
N GLU A 46 -0.11 11.77 -1.74
CA GLU A 46 -1.46 12.18 -1.33
C GLU A 46 -1.66 12.20 0.19
N VAL A 47 -0.90 11.40 0.94
CA VAL A 47 -0.94 11.32 2.41
C VAL A 47 0.14 12.19 3.03
#